data_AF-A0A1S9PFB3-F1
#
_entry.id   AF-A0A1S9PFB3-F1
#
_cell.length_a   1.000
_cell.length_b   1.000
_cell.length_c   1.000
_cell.angle_alpha   90.00
_cell.angle_beta   90.00
_cell.angle_gamma   90.00
#
_symmetry.space_group_name_H-M   'P 1'
#
loop_
_entity.id
_entity.type
_entity.pdbx_description
1 polymer ?
#
loop_
_entity_poly.entity_id
_entity_poly.type
_entity_poly.pdbx_seq_one_letter_code
_entity_poly.pdbx_strand_id
1 'polypeptide(L)' 'MAIQYVSDDAGNPTAVLVPITEWNSIAAKHEDVRVLMQESAQPRSKRKPSEFRGILDKEVAKQMMIDIEKDRNEWEKRF' A
#
# COMPACT_ATOMS: atom_id res chain seq x y z
N MET A 1 32.08 1.12 5.10
CA MET A 1 33.20 1.42 4.17
C MET A 1 32.86 2.66 3.35
N ALA A 2 33.78 3.14 2.49
CA ALA A 2 33.56 4.31 1.63
C ALA A 2 32.50 4.01 0.57
N ILE A 3 31.31 4.56 0.77
CA ILE A 3 30.23 4.57 -0.21
C ILE A 3 30.72 5.36 -1.43
N GLN A 4 30.66 4.79 -2.62
CA GLN A 4 31.03 5.49 -3.85
C GLN A 4 29.79 6.05 -4.53
N TYR A 5 29.84 7.33 -4.88
CA TYR A 5 28.78 8.02 -5.59
C TYR A 5 29.17 8.13 -7.06
N VAL A 6 28.23 7.78 -7.93
CA VAL A 6 28.33 8.03 -9.37
C VAL A 6 27.50 9.27 -9.66
N SER A 7 28.13 10.32 -10.19
CA SER A 7 27.45 11.54 -10.59
C SER A 7 27.08 11.53 -12.07
N ASP A 8 26.01 12.25 -12.43
CA ASP A 8 25.68 12.59 -13.82
C ASP A 8 26.66 13.64 -14.39
N ASP A 9 26.48 13.97 -15.67
CA ASP A 9 27.29 14.97 -16.38
C ASP A 9 27.16 16.39 -15.78
N ALA A 10 26.14 16.62 -14.94
CA ALA A 10 25.91 17.86 -14.20
C ALA A 10 26.49 17.83 -12.76
N GLY A 11 27.14 16.73 -12.36
CA GLY A 11 27.75 16.56 -11.05
C GLY A 11 26.79 16.08 -9.95
N ASN A 12 25.52 15.82 -10.26
CA ASN A 12 24.53 15.34 -9.29
C ASN A 12 24.69 13.83 -9.04
N PRO A 13 24.75 13.39 -7.77
CA PRO A 13 24.87 11.97 -7.45
C PRO A 13 23.62 11.22 -7.91
N THR A 14 23.78 10.34 -8.90
CA THR A 14 22.70 9.58 -9.56
C THR A 14 22.66 8.13 -9.12
N ALA A 15 23.80 7.54 -8.74
CA ALA A 15 23.84 6.19 -8.21
C ALA A 15 24.84 6.05 -7.05
N VAL A 16 24.60 5.04 -6.22
CA VAL A 16 25.42 4.75 -5.04
C VAL A 16 25.86 3.29 -5.12
N LEU A 17 27.16 3.03 -5.07
CA LEU A 17 27.70 1.69 -4.97
C LEU A 17 27.91 1.32 -3.50
N VAL A 18 27.25 0.25 -3.09
CA VAL A 18 27.33 -0.32 -1.74
C VAL A 18 27.85 -1.75 -1.85
N PRO A 19 28.84 -2.17 -1.04
CA PRO A 19 29.24 -3.57 -0.96
C PRO A 19 28.06 -4.47 -0.62
N ILE A 20 27.97 -5.64 -1.27
CA ILE A 20 26.82 -6.54 -1.11
C ILE A 20 26.57 -6.97 0.34
N THR A 21 27.63 -7.07 1.15
CA THR A 21 27.55 -7.40 2.58
C THR A 21 26.89 -6.30 3.40
N GLU A 22 27.18 -5.03 3.10
CA GLU A 22 26.53 -3.89 3.74
C GLU A 22 25.09 -3.73 3.26
N TRP A 23 24.83 -3.92 1.96
CA TRP A 23 23.47 -3.93 1.42
C TRP A 23 22.58 -4.99 2.10
N ASN A 24 23.09 -6.21 2.27
CA ASN A 24 22.35 -7.27 2.95
C ASN A 24 22.05 -6.95 4.42
N SER A 25 22.97 -6.26 5.11
CA SER A 25 22.76 -5.79 6.49
C SER A 25 21.67 -4.71 6.57
N ILE A 26 21.68 -3.75 5.64
CA ILE A 26 20.67 -2.70 5.54
C ILE A 26 19.30 -3.31 5.19
N ALA A 27 19.26 -4.18 4.18
CA ALA A 27 18.05 -4.87 3.75
C ALA A 27 17.44 -5.73 4.87
N ALA A 28 18.27 -6.43 5.66
CA ALA A 28 17.81 -7.23 6.79
C ALA A 28 17.24 -6.38 7.94
N LYS A 29 17.79 -5.19 8.18
CA LYS A 29 17.24 -4.24 9.17
C LYS A 29 15.91 -3.64 8.75
N HIS A 30 15.71 -3.49 7.44
CA HIS A 30 14.53 -2.88 6.83
C HIS A 30 13.62 -3.91 6.14
N GLU A 31 13.48 -5.10 6.72
CA GLU A 31 12.58 -6.14 6.21
C GLU A 31 11.11 -5.68 6.24
N ASP A 32 10.76 -4.78 7.14
CA ASP A 32 9.47 -4.07 7.21
C ASP A 32 9.13 -3.34 5.90
N VAL A 33 10.10 -2.68 5.28
CA VAL A 33 9.94 -2.01 3.99
C VAL A 33 9.65 -3.03 2.88
N ARG A 34 10.23 -4.23 2.95
CA ARG A 34 9.97 -5.30 1.96
C ARG A 34 8.56 -5.84 2.07
N VAL A 35 8.02 -5.95 3.29
CA VAL A 35 6.62 -6.34 3.53
C VAL A 35 5.67 -5.30 2.91
N LEU A 36 5.93 -4.01 3.13
CA LEU A 36 5.12 -2.92 2.56
C LEU A 36 5.18 -2.88 1.02
N MET A 37 6.36 -3.14 0.44
CA MET A 37 6.48 -3.24 -1.02
C MET A 37 5.79 -4.49 -1.57
N GLN A 38 5.83 -5.63 -0.88
CA GLN A 38 5.15 -6.86 -1.30
C GLN A 38 3.62 -6.74 -1.25
N GLU A 39 3.06 -6.06 -0.26
CA GLU A 39 1.61 -5.78 -0.21
C GLU A 39 1.14 -4.95 -1.41
N SER A 40 1.97 -4.03 -1.90
CA SER A 40 1.66 -3.25 -3.11
C SER A 40 1.90 -4.02 -4.42
N ALA A 41 2.80 -5.01 -4.41
CA ALA A 41 3.20 -5.80 -5.57
C ALA A 41 2.36 -7.06 -5.79
N GLN A 42 1.61 -7.53 -4.79
CA GLN A 42 0.59 -8.54 -5.04
C GLN A 42 -0.50 -7.91 -5.92
N PRO A 43 -0.81 -8.47 -7.10
CA PRO A 43 -1.96 -8.00 -7.86
C PRO A 43 -3.18 -8.21 -6.96
N ARG A 44 -3.74 -7.10 -6.44
CA ARG A 44 -5.04 -7.08 -5.74
C ARG A 44 -5.92 -8.07 -6.48
N SER A 45 -6.32 -9.14 -5.81
CA SER A 45 -6.84 -10.33 -6.47
C SER A 45 -7.81 -9.90 -7.58
N LYS A 46 -7.57 -10.34 -8.82
CA LYS A 46 -8.38 -10.00 -10.00
C LYS A 46 -9.78 -10.63 -9.94
N ARG A 47 -10.36 -10.76 -8.75
CA ARG A 47 -11.73 -11.22 -8.55
C ARG A 47 -12.63 -10.25 -9.26
N LYS A 48 -13.35 -10.74 -10.26
CA LYS A 48 -14.26 -9.90 -11.03
C LYS A 48 -15.42 -9.50 -10.12
N PRO A 49 -15.93 -8.26 -10.19
CA PRO A 49 -17.09 -7.84 -9.40
C PRO A 49 -18.31 -8.77 -9.55
N SER A 50 -18.43 -9.46 -10.68
CA SER A 50 -19.46 -10.48 -10.94
C SER A 50 -19.41 -11.67 -9.98
N GLU A 51 -18.24 -12.03 -9.46
CA GLU A 51 -18.07 -13.15 -8.53
C GLU A 51 -18.71 -12.88 -7.17
N PHE A 52 -18.98 -11.61 -6.85
CA PHE A 52 -19.60 -11.21 -5.58
C PHE A 52 -21.12 -11.07 -5.67
N ARG A 53 -21.73 -11.35 -6.84
CA ARG A 53 -23.18 -11.23 -7.03
C ARG A 53 -23.91 -12.27 -6.16
N GLY A 54 -24.74 -11.78 -5.23
CA GLY A 54 -25.57 -12.62 -4.37
C GLY A 54 -24.85 -13.21 -3.15
N ILE A 55 -23.59 -12.82 -2.89
CA ILE A 55 -22.87 -13.19 -1.66
C ILE A 55 -23.40 -12.40 -0.46
N LEU A 56 -23.82 -11.15 -0.69
CA LEU A 56 -24.36 -10.31 0.38
C LEU A 56 -25.81 -10.68 0.67
N ASP A 57 -26.07 -11.06 1.90
CA ASP A 57 -27.42 -11.31 2.37
C ASP A 57 -28.28 -10.03 2.35
N LYS A 58 -29.56 -10.19 2.02
CA LYS A 58 -30.47 -9.04 1.84
C LYS A 58 -30.73 -8.29 3.14
N GLU A 59 -30.71 -8.96 4.29
CA GLU A 59 -30.94 -8.33 5.58
C GLU A 59 -29.72 -7.50 5.99
N VAL A 60 -28.52 -8.06 5.78
CA VAL A 60 -27.25 -7.35 5.99
C VAL A 60 -27.15 -6.11 5.10
N ALA A 61 -27.52 -6.22 3.82
CA ALA A 61 -27.51 -5.10 2.89
C ALA A 61 -28.45 -3.96 3.34
N LYS A 62 -29.63 -4.30 3.85
CA LYS A 62 -30.59 -3.31 4.37
C LYS A 62 -30.04 -2.62 5.62
N GLN A 63 -29.44 -3.37 6.54
CA GLN A 63 -28.86 -2.79 7.75
C GLN A 63 -27.74 -1.81 7.41
N MET A 64 -26.85 -2.17 6.49
CA MET A 64 -25.79 -1.29 6.01
C MET A 64 -26.35 0.02 5.41
N MET A 65 -27.44 -0.05 4.64
CA MET A 65 -28.08 1.14 4.09
C MET A 65 -28.65 2.05 5.18
N ILE A 66 -29.25 1.49 6.23
CA ILE A 66 -29.77 2.25 7.38
C ILE A 66 -28.62 2.94 8.12
N ASP A 67 -27.52 2.24 8.34
CA ASP A 67 -26.36 2.78 9.06
C ASP A 67 -25.71 3.93 8.27
N ILE A 68 -25.54 3.78 6.95
CA ILE A 68 -25.03 4.84 6.07
C ILE A 68 -25.94 6.08 6.09
N GLU A 69 -27.26 5.87 6.05
CA GLU A 69 -28.23 6.96 6.07
C GLU A 69 -28.19 7.71 7.41
N LYS A 70 -28.02 6.98 8.52
CA LYS A 70 -27.86 7.58 9.85
C LYS A 70 -26.58 8.42 9.92
N ASP A 71 -25.45 7.89 9.48
CA ASP A 71 -24.17 8.59 9.50
C ASP A 71 -24.21 9.86 8.64
N ARG A 72 -24.84 9.78 7.46
CA ARG A 72 -25.04 10.95 6.60
C ARG A 72 -25.85 12.03 7.31
N ASN A 73 -26.96 11.65 7.95
CA ASN A 73 -27.80 12.59 8.70
C ASN A 73 -27.07 13.19 9.90
N GLU A 74 -26.19 12.45 10.56
CA GLU A 74 -25.35 12.97 11.64
C GLU A 74 -24.28 13.94 11.13
N TRP A 75 -23.73 13.71 9.93
CA TRP A 75 -22.76 14.61 9.32
C TRP A 75 -23.41 15.93 8.88
N GLU A 76 -24.57 15.86 8.22
CA GLU A 76 -25.36 17.04 7.79
C GLU A 76 -25.82 17.90 8.98
N LYS A 77 -26.09 17.31 10.15
CA LYS A 77 -26.46 18.06 11.36
C LYS A 77 -25.29 18.80 12.02
N ARG A 78 -24.05 18.44 11.69
CA ARG A 78 -22.83 19.05 12.26
C ARG A 78 -22.33 20.25 11.44
N PHE A 79 -22.92 20.50 10.27
CA PHE A 79 -22.71 21.67 9.43
C PHE A 79 -23.99 22.52 9.38
#